data_AF-A0A839IXV8-F1
#
_entry.id   AF-A0A839IXV8-F1
#
_cell.length_a   1.000
_cell.length_b   1.000
_cell.length_c   1.000
_cell.angle_alpha   90.00
_cell.angle_beta   90.00
_cell.angle_gamma   90.00
#
_symmetry.space_group_name_H-M   'P 1'
#
loop_
_entity.id
_entity.type
_entity.pdbx_description
1 polymer ?
#
loop_
_entity_poly.entity_id
_entity_poly.type
_entity_poly.pdbx_seq_one_letter_code
_entity_poly.pdbx_strand_id
1 'polypeptide(L)' 'VKTKDEITRIKELQKEIEQLKKLLLKKDLDAMIQDSYLEVAAEDLGYKSVAELKKKLNIER' A
#
# COMPACT_ATOMS: atom_id res chain seq x y z
N VAL A 1 -14.04 -33.35 -20.42
CA VAL A 1 -14.73 -32.56 -19.37
C VAL A 1 -13.72 -31.96 -18.39
N LYS A 2 -12.84 -32.75 -17.76
CA LYS A 2 -11.78 -32.28 -16.82
C LYS A 2 -10.92 -31.09 -17.31
N THR A 3 -10.46 -31.11 -18.55
CA THR A 3 -9.57 -30.07 -19.10
C THR A 3 -10.24 -28.70 -19.31
N LYS A 4 -11.56 -28.63 -19.48
CA LYS A 4 -12.26 -27.34 -19.66
C LYS A 4 -12.42 -26.58 -18.33
N ASP A 5 -12.57 -27.33 -17.23
CA ASP A 5 -12.69 -26.75 -15.89
C ASP A 5 -11.35 -26.21 -15.39
N GLU A 6 -10.26 -26.94 -15.66
CA GLU A 6 -8.89 -26.50 -15.34
C GLU A 6 -8.50 -25.21 -16.09
N ILE A 7 -8.84 -25.10 -17.38
CA ILE A 7 -8.61 -23.87 -18.16
C ILE A 7 -9.39 -22.69 -17.57
N THR A 8 -10.64 -22.91 -17.17
CA THR A 8 -11.46 -21.87 -16.53
C THR A 8 -10.83 -21.42 -15.21
N ARG A 9 -10.40 -22.38 -14.39
CA ARG A 9 -9.74 -22.09 -13.11
C ARG A 9 -8.44 -21.31 -13.28
N ILE A 10 -7.61 -21.66 -14.27
CA ILE A 10 -6.38 -20.91 -14.59
C ILE A 10 -6.71 -19.46 -14.96
N LYS A 11 -7.74 -19.22 -15.77
CA LYS A 11 -8.15 -17.86 -16.16
C LYS A 11 -8.65 -17.03 -14.97
N GLU A 12 -9.39 -17.65 -14.04
CA GLU A 12 -9.83 -16.98 -12.81
C GLU A 12 -8.62 -16.59 -11.94
N LEU A 13 -7.70 -17.52 -11.71
CA LEU A 13 -6.49 -17.26 -10.93
C LEU A 13 -5.63 -16.18 -11.57
N GLN A 14 -5.51 -16.14 -12.90
CA GLN A 14 -4.81 -15.06 -13.60
C GLN A 14 -5.46 -13.69 -13.37
N LYS A 15 -6.79 -13.61 -13.37
CA LYS A 15 -7.52 -12.37 -13.07
C LYS A 15 -7.31 -11.93 -11.62
N GLU A 16 -7.35 -12.87 -10.69
CA GLU A 16 -7.14 -12.60 -9.26
C GLU A 16 -5.71 -12.11 -9.00
N ILE A 17 -4.70 -12.74 -9.60
CA ILE A 17 -3.30 -12.29 -9.53
C ILE A 17 -3.15 -10.86 -10.06
N GLU A 18 -3.81 -10.52 -11.17
CA GLU A 18 -3.76 -9.18 -11.74
C GLU A 18 -4.40 -8.12 -10.82
N GLN A 19 -5.52 -8.46 -10.18
CA GLN A 19 -6.16 -7.60 -9.18
C GLN A 19 -5.27 -7.40 -7.95
N LEU A 20 -4.65 -8.46 -7.45
CA LEU A 20 -3.74 -8.41 -6.30
C LEU A 20 -2.50 -7.55 -6.58
N LYS A 21 -1.91 -7.66 -7.77
CA LYS A 21 -0.79 -6.79 -8.19
C LYS A 21 -1.18 -5.31 -8.17
N LYS A 22 -2.35 -4.97 -8.71
CA LYS A 22 -2.84 -3.57 -8.70
C LYS A 22 -3.08 -3.07 -7.29
N LEU A 23 -3.65 -3.90 -6.42
CA LEU A 23 -3.88 -3.54 -5.03
C LEU A 23 -2.57 -3.30 -4.27
N LEU A 24 -1.56 -4.15 -4.52
CA LEU A 24 -0.24 -3.98 -3.92
C LEU A 24 0.42 -2.66 -4.36
N LEU A 25 0.43 -2.38 -5.67
CA LEU A 25 0.97 -1.12 -6.19
C LEU A 25 0.26 0.11 -5.61
N LYS A 26 -1.08 0.04 -5.47
CA LYS A 26 -1.85 1.11 -4.84
C LYS A 26 -1.45 1.31 -3.37
N LYS A 27 -1.32 0.23 -2.61
CA LYS A 27 -0.90 0.29 -1.20
C LYS A 27 0.49 0.92 -1.06
N ASP A 28 1.44 0.55 -1.91
CA ASP A 28 2.79 1.10 -1.87
C ASP A 28 2.79 2.60 -2.22
N LEU A 29 2.00 3.00 -3.22
CA LEU A 29 1.85 4.41 -3.58
C LEU A 29 1.17 5.22 -2.47
N ASP A 30 0.09 4.71 -1.88
CA ASP A 30 -0.61 5.36 -0.78
C ASP A 30 0.32 5.56 0.42
N ALA A 31 1.18 4.59 0.72
CA ALA A 31 2.19 4.68 1.78
C ALA A 31 3.25 5.75 1.47
N MET A 32 3.76 5.80 0.24
CA MET A 32 4.72 6.83 -0.19
C MET A 32 4.13 8.24 -0.07
N ILE A 33 2.90 8.42 -0.53
CA ILE A 33 2.17 9.69 -0.42
C ILE A 33 2.02 10.09 1.05
N GLN A 34 1.62 9.15 1.91
CA GLN A 34 1.46 9.41 3.34
C GLN A 34 2.79 9.82 4.00
N ASP A 35 3.89 9.13 3.69
CA ASP A 35 5.19 9.49 4.23
C ASP A 35 5.64 10.89 3.74
N SER A 36 5.44 11.23 2.46
CA SER A 36 5.72 12.59 1.95
C SER A 36 4.87 13.67 2.62
N TYR A 37 3.59 13.40 2.90
CA TYR A 37 2.75 14.35 3.65
C TYR A 37 3.26 14.54 5.08
N LEU A 38 3.70 13.47 5.73
CA LEU A 38 4.24 13.55 7.09
C LEU A 38 5.59 14.25 7.15
N GLU A 39 6.41 14.16 6.10
CA GLU A 39 7.65 14.93 5.97
C GLU A 39 7.37 16.44 5.98
N VAL A 40 6.47 16.91 5.12
CA VAL A 40 6.06 18.33 5.07
C VAL A 40 5.45 18.76 6.40
N ALA A 41 4.54 17.97 6.97
CA ALA A 41 3.93 18.29 8.26
C ALA A 41 4.96 18.34 9.40
N ALA A 42 5.99 17.49 9.38
CA ALA A 42 7.05 17.52 10.38
C ALA A 42 7.85 18.82 10.27
N GLU A 43 8.18 19.26 9.06
CA GLU A 43 8.88 20.52 8.80
C GLU A 43 8.04 21.74 9.24
N ASP A 44 6.78 21.82 8.79
CA ASP A 44 5.87 22.93 9.10
C ASP A 44 5.61 23.09 10.60
N LEU A 45 5.60 21.98 11.33
CA LEU A 45 5.39 21.97 12.79
C LEU A 45 6.72 22.05 13.58
N GLY A 46 7.87 22.14 12.91
CA GLY A 46 9.18 22.32 13.53
C GLY A 46 9.76 21.06 14.20
N TYR A 47 9.31 19.86 13.80
CA TYR A 47 9.88 18.60 14.26
C TYR A 47 11.16 18.25 13.47
N LYS A 48 12.12 17.60 14.14
CA LYS A 48 13.40 17.24 13.51
C LYS A 48 13.28 16.06 12.56
N SER A 49 12.22 15.28 12.70
CA SER A 49 11.95 14.10 11.86
C SER A 49 10.48 13.70 11.91
N VAL A 50 10.04 12.98 10.88
CA VAL A 50 8.74 12.30 10.86
C VAL A 50 8.57 11.33 12.04
N ALA A 51 9.65 10.70 12.51
CA ALA A 51 9.60 9.79 13.65
C ALA A 51 9.23 10.51 14.95
N GLU A 52 9.74 11.73 15.15
CA GLU A 52 9.39 12.59 16.28
C GLU A 52 7.92 13.01 16.21
N LEU A 53 7.46 13.44 15.03
CA LEU A 53 6.05 13.76 14.79
C LEU A 53 5.15 12.55 15.08
N LYS A 54 5.46 11.36 14.54
CA LYS A 54 4.69 10.13 14.76
C LYS A 54 4.61 9.77 16.26
N LYS A 55 5.72 9.92 17.00
CA LYS A 55 5.76 9.72 18.46
C LYS A 55 4.87 10.69 19.21
N LYS A 56 4.81 11.96 18.79
CA LYS A 56 3.94 12.98 19.41
C LYS A 56 2.46 12.76 19.12
N LEU A 57 2.14 12.25 17.94
CA LEU A 57 0.78 11.93 17.53
C LEU A 57 0.29 10.57 18.05
N ASN A 58 1.11 9.83 18.80
CA ASN A 58 0.83 8.45 19.24
C ASN A 58 0.37 7.56 18.08
N ILE A 59 0.94 7.76 16.90
CA ILE A 59 0.68 6.89 15.75
C ILE A 59 1.55 5.66 15.94
N GLU A 60 0.98 4.58 16.47
CA GLU A 60 1.58 3.26 16.47
C GLU A 60 1.55 2.70 15.04
N ARG A 61 2.66 2.07 14.62
CA ARG A 61 2.77 1.44 13.30
C ARG A 61 1.85 0.23 13.18
#